data_AF-A0A1Q7PR29-F1
#
_entry.id   AF-A0A1Q7PR29-F1
#
_cell.length_a   1.000
_cell.length_b   1.000
_cell.length_c   1.000
_cell.angle_alpha   90.00
_cell.angle_beta   90.00
_cell.angle_gamma   90.00
#
_symmetry.space_group_name_H-M   'P 1'
#
loop_
_entity.id
_entity.type
_entity.pdbx_description
1 polymer ?
#
loop_
_entity_poly.entity_id
_entity_poly.type
_entity_poly.pdbx_seq_one_letter_code
_entity_poly.pdbx_strand_id
1 'polypeptide(L)'
;MKELTKLDLTDIGQVIESSELVISVIGIGRIGLPTAVFFARAGFQTIGVDINPDLVKIVNSGQWPLKDEPGFQELFEDVTKKNKLLRATTDIADAISRSNIIILSLPTPMTEDNRPDYSAIEVVARSLNKLLQPYSIVVVESTVEPGYIENQLLKMIEGDGKRIKFGNNAGIAACPETANPGVILQDFRKVPRLVGAQDARSAKIVSLLYKHVFPVEILELSNCKTANASKLTANVFRDINIGFVNELAILFEKLGIDIIEVLGACDKKYNFETHYPGAGVGGPCLPVNSYQMLHSLSEANGFLKIIRAARETNEHMPYHVVDLLIEGLNEAGKPIKNSLVAVLGLSYKPDVADMQFAPGEHIINRIKQLGGRVRIYDPYFKLITLFSQRTERDLDGAVEGVDAVIIATAHKEFYSIEPGWLASKMNKKTTSSYPVVVDGRGVLDKRAAKKAGLIFRGIGRGGNC
;
A
#
# COMPACT_ATOMS: atom_id res chain seq x y z
N MET A 1 -10.16 34.99 -10.87
CA MET A 1 -9.74 33.60 -11.14
C MET A 1 -9.89 33.36 -12.64
N LYS A 2 -8.89 32.78 -13.32
CA LYS A 2 -9.00 32.49 -14.76
C LYS A 2 -10.04 31.41 -15.04
N GLU A 3 -10.84 31.61 -16.08
CA GLU A 3 -11.90 30.68 -16.50
C GLU A 3 -11.34 29.57 -17.40
N LEU A 4 -10.62 28.60 -16.82
CA LEU A 4 -9.85 27.60 -17.56
C LEU A 4 -10.65 26.87 -18.66
N THR A 5 -11.90 26.51 -18.38
CA THR A 5 -12.71 25.78 -19.36
C THR A 5 -13.32 26.66 -20.45
N LYS A 6 -13.00 27.97 -20.50
CA LYS A 6 -13.33 28.86 -21.63
C LYS A 6 -12.14 29.26 -22.52
N LEU A 7 -10.90 29.12 -22.05
CA LEU A 7 -9.67 29.53 -22.79
C LEU A 7 -9.33 28.59 -23.94
N ASP A 8 -8.83 29.05 -25.08
CA ASP A 8 -8.36 28.10 -26.10
C ASP A 8 -7.15 27.29 -25.61
N LEU A 9 -6.95 26.08 -26.14
CA LEU A 9 -5.89 25.18 -25.63
C LEU A 9 -4.48 25.80 -25.70
N THR A 10 -4.22 26.65 -26.70
CA THR A 10 -2.98 27.43 -26.81
C THR A 10 -2.81 28.40 -25.65
N ASP A 11 -3.88 29.09 -25.28
CA ASP A 11 -3.88 30.03 -24.15
C ASP A 11 -3.66 29.28 -22.83
N ILE A 12 -4.27 28.08 -22.68
CA ILE A 12 -4.06 27.22 -21.50
C ILE A 12 -2.59 26.81 -21.37
N GLY A 13 -1.93 26.45 -22.48
CA GLY A 13 -0.49 26.18 -22.47
C GLY A 13 0.31 27.36 -21.92
N GLN A 14 0.05 28.57 -22.42
CA GLN A 14 0.72 29.78 -21.93
C GLN A 14 0.43 30.07 -20.45
N VAL A 15 -0.83 29.88 -20.01
CA VAL A 15 -1.22 30.05 -18.59
C VAL A 15 -0.51 29.07 -17.66
N ILE A 16 -0.27 27.84 -18.13
CA ILE A 16 0.48 26.82 -17.38
C ILE A 16 1.96 27.21 -17.33
N GLU A 17 2.55 27.60 -18.47
CA GLU A 17 3.95 28.01 -18.56
C GLU A 17 4.27 29.28 -17.75
N SER A 18 3.32 30.21 -17.63
CA SER A 18 3.44 31.41 -16.80
C SER A 18 3.11 31.17 -15.32
N SER A 19 2.78 29.94 -14.94
CA SER A 19 2.40 29.53 -13.57
C SER A 19 1.28 30.35 -12.94
N GLU A 20 0.34 30.86 -13.75
CA GLU A 20 -0.73 31.75 -13.29
C GLU A 20 -1.91 31.02 -12.61
N LEU A 21 -1.84 29.69 -12.50
CA LEU A 21 -2.86 28.87 -11.84
C LEU A 21 -2.58 28.72 -10.35
N VAL A 22 -3.65 28.72 -9.56
CA VAL A 22 -3.61 28.36 -8.14
C VAL A 22 -4.11 26.93 -7.98
N ILE A 23 -3.32 26.12 -7.28
CA ILE A 23 -3.58 24.70 -7.05
C ILE A 23 -3.93 24.50 -5.58
N SER A 24 -5.02 23.81 -5.29
CA SER A 24 -5.29 23.26 -3.96
C SER A 24 -5.07 21.77 -3.95
N VAL A 25 -4.43 21.25 -2.91
CA VAL A 25 -4.34 19.80 -2.66
C VAL A 25 -5.03 19.51 -1.34
N ILE A 26 -6.15 18.79 -1.40
CA ILE A 26 -6.98 18.45 -0.24
C ILE A 26 -6.60 17.05 0.24
N GLY A 27 -6.12 16.98 1.48
CA GLY A 27 -5.37 15.86 2.04
C GLY A 27 -3.89 16.03 1.74
N ILE A 28 -3.10 16.50 2.71
CA ILE A 28 -1.64 16.66 2.57
C ILE A 28 -0.90 15.67 3.47
N GLY A 29 -1.38 14.43 3.46
CA GLY A 29 -0.72 13.28 4.08
C GLY A 29 0.46 12.76 3.24
N ARG A 30 0.66 11.44 3.28
CA ARG A 30 1.82 10.77 2.67
C ARG A 30 1.98 11.02 1.16
N ILE A 31 0.87 11.05 0.41
CA ILE A 31 0.89 11.28 -1.05
C ILE A 31 0.65 12.76 -1.39
N GLY A 32 -0.40 13.36 -0.83
CA GLY A 32 -0.81 14.70 -1.22
C GLY A 32 0.21 15.80 -0.90
N LEU A 33 1.00 15.68 0.17
CA LEU A 33 2.03 16.68 0.44
C LEU A 33 3.18 16.65 -0.60
N PRO A 34 3.77 15.50 -0.96
CA PRO A 34 4.65 15.41 -2.13
C PRO A 34 4.03 15.95 -3.41
N THR A 35 2.75 15.65 -3.69
CA THR A 35 2.03 16.23 -4.84
C THR A 35 2.05 17.75 -4.77
N ALA A 36 1.64 18.35 -3.64
CA ALA A 36 1.63 19.80 -3.44
C ALA A 36 3.03 20.43 -3.60
N VAL A 37 4.07 19.77 -3.11
CA VAL A 37 5.46 20.23 -3.27
C VAL A 37 5.88 20.24 -4.74
N PHE A 38 5.48 19.25 -5.54
CA PHE A 38 5.82 19.21 -6.97
C PHE A 38 5.12 20.33 -7.76
N PHE A 39 3.84 20.58 -7.49
CA PHE A 39 3.13 21.72 -8.08
C PHE A 39 3.79 23.05 -7.69
N ALA A 40 4.13 23.23 -6.41
CA ALA A 40 4.82 24.43 -5.96
C ALA A 40 6.22 24.59 -6.56
N ARG A 41 6.96 23.49 -6.74
CA ARG A 41 8.28 23.48 -7.39
C ARG A 41 8.19 23.88 -8.87
N ALA A 42 7.09 23.53 -9.53
CA ALA A 42 6.81 23.93 -10.91
C ALA A 42 6.37 25.41 -11.04
N GLY A 43 6.39 26.18 -9.95
CA GLY A 43 6.12 27.63 -9.96
C GLY A 43 4.70 28.01 -9.54
N PHE A 44 3.78 27.05 -9.38
CA PHE A 44 2.39 27.34 -9.05
C PHE A 44 2.21 27.72 -7.58
N GLN A 45 1.33 28.70 -7.33
CA GLN A 45 0.83 28.93 -5.97
C GLN A 45 0.00 27.72 -5.53
N THR A 46 0.44 27.07 -4.45
CA THR A 46 -0.14 25.82 -3.96
C THR A 46 -0.64 25.97 -2.53
N ILE A 47 -1.87 25.52 -2.29
CA ILE A 47 -2.54 25.55 -1.00
C ILE A 47 -2.81 24.10 -0.58
N GLY A 48 -2.07 23.61 0.41
CA GLY A 48 -2.35 22.34 1.06
C GLY A 48 -3.51 22.47 2.05
N VAL A 49 -4.43 21.52 2.07
CA VAL A 49 -5.53 21.49 3.04
C VAL A 49 -5.49 20.17 3.80
N ASP A 50 -5.53 20.25 5.13
CA ASP A 50 -5.68 19.08 5.99
C ASP A 50 -6.60 19.37 7.17
N ILE A 51 -7.26 18.34 7.68
CA ILE A 51 -8.03 18.45 8.92
C ILE A 51 -7.14 18.46 10.16
N ASN A 52 -5.89 17.99 10.03
CA ASN A 52 -4.93 17.95 11.13
C ASN A 52 -4.24 19.33 11.32
N PRO A 53 -4.56 20.09 12.39
CA PRO A 53 -3.99 21.41 12.61
C PRO A 53 -2.48 21.36 12.91
N ASP A 54 -1.99 20.27 13.52
CA ASP A 54 -0.57 20.12 13.84
C ASP A 54 0.25 19.93 12.56
N LEU A 55 -0.26 19.11 11.62
CA LEU A 55 0.37 18.95 10.31
C LEU A 55 0.41 20.27 9.54
N VAL A 56 -0.70 21.03 9.55
CA VAL A 56 -0.76 22.37 8.93
C VAL A 56 0.27 23.32 9.55
N LYS A 57 0.40 23.32 10.88
CA LYS A 57 1.39 24.13 11.59
C LYS A 57 2.82 23.73 11.25
N ILE A 58 3.11 22.43 11.21
CA ILE A 58 4.41 21.88 10.81
C ILE A 58 4.77 22.40 9.42
N VAL A 59 3.86 22.24 8.45
CA VAL A 59 4.10 22.66 7.06
C VAL A 59 4.37 24.17 6.96
N ASN A 60 3.52 25.00 7.59
CA ASN A 60 3.67 26.46 7.57
C ASN A 60 4.91 26.96 8.32
N SER A 61 5.44 26.20 9.27
CA SER A 61 6.70 26.51 9.96
C SER A 61 7.95 26.14 9.17
N GLY A 62 7.79 25.52 7.99
CA GLY A 62 8.90 25.04 7.18
C GLY A 62 9.61 23.82 7.78
N GLN A 63 8.95 23.09 8.69
CA GLN A 63 9.38 21.78 9.15
C GLN A 63 8.81 20.70 8.23
N TRP A 64 9.63 19.75 7.80
CA TRP A 64 9.20 18.71 6.85
C TRP A 64 8.72 17.44 7.60
N PRO A 65 7.48 16.97 7.35
CA PRO A 65 6.92 15.83 8.08
C PRO A 65 7.39 14.46 7.58
N LEU A 66 7.72 14.32 6.29
CA LEU A 66 8.11 13.04 5.67
C LEU A 66 9.64 12.84 5.75
N LYS A 67 10.13 12.47 6.93
CA LYS A 67 11.57 12.33 7.20
C LYS A 67 12.22 11.11 6.55
N ASP A 68 11.41 10.12 6.19
CA ASP A 68 11.81 8.86 5.59
C ASP A 68 11.77 8.87 4.05
N GLU A 69 11.42 10.01 3.44
CA GLU A 69 11.44 10.20 1.98
C GLU A 69 12.74 10.86 1.51
N PRO A 70 13.62 10.15 0.78
CA PRO A 70 14.90 10.68 0.33
C PRO A 70 14.74 11.92 -0.56
N GLY A 71 15.44 13.01 -0.22
CA GLY A 71 15.42 14.27 -0.96
C GLY A 71 14.17 15.14 -0.73
N PHE A 72 13.23 14.71 0.13
CA PHE A 72 12.01 15.48 0.38
C PHE A 72 12.27 16.81 1.10
N GLN A 73 13.19 16.81 2.07
CA GLN A 73 13.53 18.01 2.83
C GLN A 73 13.93 19.18 1.92
N GLU A 74 14.87 18.96 0.99
CA GLU A 74 15.39 20.02 0.11
C GLU A 74 14.28 20.61 -0.76
N LEU A 75 13.47 19.75 -1.40
CA LEU A 75 12.34 20.19 -2.22
C LEU A 75 11.31 20.98 -1.40
N PHE A 76 11.02 20.49 -0.19
CA PHE A 76 10.04 21.10 0.70
C PHE A 76 10.50 22.49 1.17
N GLU A 77 11.77 22.63 1.55
CA GLU A 77 12.34 23.91 1.99
C GLU A 77 12.41 24.94 0.85
N ASP A 78 12.71 24.51 -0.38
CA ASP A 78 12.70 25.37 -1.55
C ASP A 78 11.32 26.05 -1.76
N VAL A 79 10.24 25.26 -1.68
CA VAL A 79 8.90 25.77 -1.97
C VAL A 79 8.25 26.48 -0.79
N THR A 80 8.64 26.18 0.45
CA THR A 80 8.07 26.81 1.66
C THR A 80 8.86 28.02 2.15
N LYS A 81 10.20 27.97 2.13
CA LYS A 81 11.06 29.03 2.70
C LYS A 81 11.59 29.98 1.65
N LYS A 82 12.13 29.46 0.53
CA LYS A 82 12.78 30.28 -0.50
C LYS A 82 11.75 30.96 -1.40
N ASN A 83 10.92 30.17 -2.06
CA ASN A 83 9.97 30.67 -3.06
C ASN A 83 8.59 30.99 -2.47
N LYS A 84 8.28 30.44 -1.28
CA LYS A 84 7.01 30.64 -0.55
C LYS A 84 5.76 30.38 -1.40
N LEU A 85 5.85 29.37 -2.26
CA LEU A 85 4.79 28.94 -3.17
C LEU A 85 3.85 27.92 -2.54
N LEU A 86 4.23 27.28 -1.42
CA LEU A 86 3.40 26.34 -0.69
C LEU A 86 3.01 26.92 0.68
N ARG A 87 1.70 26.92 0.98
CA ARG A 87 1.15 27.11 2.33
C ARG A 87 0.15 26.01 2.65
N ALA A 88 -0.10 25.76 3.93
CA ALA A 88 -1.14 24.85 4.40
C ALA A 88 -2.24 25.57 5.19
N THR A 89 -3.46 25.03 5.19
CA THR A 89 -4.59 25.55 5.97
C THR A 89 -5.54 24.43 6.39
N THR A 90 -6.28 24.63 7.48
CA THR A 90 -7.45 23.81 7.82
C THR A 90 -8.74 24.37 7.22
N ASP A 91 -8.70 25.60 6.70
CA ASP A 91 -9.84 26.27 6.07
C ASP A 91 -9.96 25.89 4.60
N ILE A 92 -10.82 24.90 4.33
CA ILE A 92 -11.11 24.41 3.00
C ILE A 92 -11.81 25.47 2.11
N ALA A 93 -12.55 26.41 2.70
CA ALA A 93 -13.27 27.43 1.95
C ALA A 93 -12.32 28.49 1.38
N ASP A 94 -11.34 28.92 2.18
CA ASP A 94 -10.26 29.80 1.70
C ASP A 94 -9.46 29.15 0.56
N ALA A 95 -9.17 27.86 0.65
CA ALA A 95 -8.43 27.13 -0.37
C ALA A 95 -9.22 26.99 -1.69
N ILE A 96 -10.44 26.46 -1.63
CA ILE A 96 -11.26 26.20 -2.83
C ILE A 96 -11.61 27.50 -3.55
N SER A 97 -11.98 28.56 -2.83
CA SER A 97 -12.42 29.83 -3.43
C SER A 97 -11.33 30.56 -4.23
N ARG A 98 -10.05 30.21 -4.03
CA ARG A 98 -8.90 30.79 -4.71
C ARG A 98 -8.33 29.93 -5.83
N SER A 99 -8.76 28.67 -5.93
CA SER A 99 -8.06 27.67 -6.73
C SER A 99 -8.72 27.42 -8.08
N ASN A 100 -7.89 27.28 -9.11
CA ASN A 100 -8.30 26.84 -10.44
C ASN A 100 -8.38 25.31 -10.53
N ILE A 101 -7.43 24.64 -9.86
CA ILE A 101 -7.30 23.18 -9.83
C ILE A 101 -7.42 22.72 -8.38
N ILE A 102 -8.27 21.72 -8.14
CA ILE A 102 -8.47 21.14 -6.82
C ILE A 102 -8.15 19.64 -6.90
N ILE A 103 -7.06 19.24 -6.27
CA ILE A 103 -6.58 17.87 -6.24
C ILE A 103 -7.07 17.19 -4.96
N LEU A 104 -7.67 16.02 -5.06
CA LEU A 104 -8.16 15.22 -3.94
C LEU A 104 -7.20 14.05 -3.68
N SER A 105 -6.47 14.11 -2.56
CA SER A 105 -5.52 13.09 -2.10
C SER A 105 -5.87 12.67 -0.66
N LEU A 106 -7.09 12.17 -0.52
CA LEU A 106 -7.74 11.78 0.73
C LEU A 106 -7.63 10.27 0.97
N PRO A 107 -7.64 9.83 2.25
CA PRO A 107 -7.63 8.40 2.58
C PRO A 107 -8.92 7.73 2.11
N THR A 108 -8.79 6.48 1.66
CA THR A 108 -9.90 5.62 1.22
C THR A 108 -9.77 4.25 1.89
N PRO A 109 -9.93 4.18 3.23
CA PRO A 109 -9.75 2.95 3.98
C PRO A 109 -10.85 1.93 3.67
N MET A 110 -10.72 0.75 4.27
CA MET A 110 -11.71 -0.32 4.20
C MET A 110 -12.36 -0.47 5.58
N THR A 111 -13.68 -0.71 5.62
CA THR A 111 -14.38 -1.07 6.85
C THR A 111 -14.06 -2.51 7.28
N GLU A 112 -14.45 -2.88 8.51
CA GLU A 112 -14.30 -4.26 9.02
C GLU A 112 -15.04 -5.30 8.15
N ASP A 113 -16.12 -4.89 7.46
CA ASP A 113 -16.89 -5.74 6.53
C ASP A 113 -16.29 -5.79 5.12
N ASN A 114 -15.04 -5.35 4.93
CA ASN A 114 -14.38 -5.25 3.63
C ASN A 114 -15.16 -4.39 2.61
N ARG A 115 -15.77 -3.29 3.07
CA ARG A 115 -16.39 -2.28 2.20
C ARG A 115 -15.55 -1.00 2.12
N PRO A 116 -15.38 -0.39 0.94
CA PRO A 116 -14.64 0.86 0.82
C PRO A 116 -15.32 1.98 1.60
N ASP A 117 -14.55 2.74 2.37
CA ASP A 117 -15.03 3.93 3.06
C ASP A 117 -14.53 5.19 2.34
N TYR A 118 -15.48 5.92 1.74
CA TYR A 118 -15.22 7.18 1.03
C TYR A 118 -15.68 8.42 1.82
N SER A 119 -16.01 8.28 3.11
CA SER A 119 -16.54 9.37 3.95
C SER A 119 -15.71 10.66 3.88
N ALA A 120 -14.38 10.56 3.86
CA ALA A 120 -13.48 11.70 3.68
C ALA A 120 -13.70 12.43 2.35
N ILE A 121 -13.84 11.69 1.25
CA ILE A 121 -14.12 12.25 -0.08
C ILE A 121 -15.51 12.87 -0.09
N GLU A 122 -16.52 12.23 0.50
CA GLU A 122 -17.89 12.73 0.53
C GLU A 122 -18.02 14.05 1.33
N VAL A 123 -17.30 14.19 2.44
CA VAL A 123 -17.24 15.45 3.20
C VAL A 123 -16.68 16.58 2.34
N VAL A 124 -15.61 16.30 1.60
CA VAL A 124 -15.01 17.28 0.68
C VAL A 124 -15.93 17.57 -0.50
N ALA A 125 -16.61 16.57 -1.05
CA ALA A 125 -17.59 16.73 -2.12
C ALA A 125 -18.73 17.68 -1.73
N ARG A 126 -19.27 17.54 -0.51
CA ARG A 126 -20.29 18.46 0.04
C ARG A 126 -19.77 19.89 0.20
N SER A 127 -18.48 20.05 0.50
CA SER A 127 -17.84 21.37 0.56
C SER A 127 -17.67 21.97 -0.84
N LEU A 128 -17.22 21.17 -1.81
CA LEU A 128 -17.09 21.58 -3.22
C LEU A 128 -18.44 22.00 -3.81
N ASN A 129 -19.54 21.31 -3.49
CA ASN A 129 -20.88 21.72 -3.95
C ASN A 129 -21.19 23.18 -3.63
N LYS A 130 -20.80 23.65 -2.45
CA LYS A 130 -21.04 25.02 -1.99
C LYS A 130 -20.01 26.03 -2.49
N LEU A 131 -18.76 25.58 -2.67
CA LEU A 131 -17.59 26.48 -2.77
C LEU A 131 -16.90 26.50 -4.13
N LEU A 132 -16.97 25.39 -4.88
CA LEU A 132 -16.21 25.18 -6.13
C LEU A 132 -16.59 26.23 -7.15
N GLN A 133 -15.67 27.05 -7.66
CA GLN A 133 -16.02 28.09 -8.63
C GLN A 133 -16.26 27.51 -10.03
N PRO A 134 -17.15 28.11 -10.85
CA PRO A 134 -17.23 27.76 -12.26
C PRO A 134 -15.86 27.83 -12.93
N TYR A 135 -15.67 26.95 -13.90
CA TYR A 135 -14.48 26.79 -14.73
C TYR A 135 -13.25 26.27 -13.97
N SER A 136 -13.44 25.75 -12.76
CA SER A 136 -12.42 25.00 -12.01
C SER A 136 -12.35 23.54 -12.48
N ILE A 137 -11.23 22.88 -12.23
CA ILE A 137 -11.05 21.44 -12.47
C ILE A 137 -10.78 20.71 -11.16
N VAL A 138 -11.52 19.65 -10.90
CA VAL A 138 -11.28 18.72 -9.79
C VAL A 138 -10.47 17.52 -10.31
N VAL A 139 -9.38 17.16 -9.66
CA VAL A 139 -8.57 15.98 -10.01
C VAL A 139 -8.56 15.01 -8.84
N VAL A 140 -9.04 13.79 -9.04
CA VAL A 140 -9.09 12.75 -8.02
C VAL A 140 -7.83 11.90 -8.14
N GLU A 141 -6.92 12.02 -7.16
CA GLU A 141 -5.74 11.14 -7.03
C GLU A 141 -5.99 9.98 -6.06
N SER A 142 -6.94 10.15 -5.13
CA SER A 142 -7.40 9.10 -4.21
C SER A 142 -7.82 7.83 -4.96
N THR A 143 -7.48 6.67 -4.39
CA THR A 143 -7.86 5.37 -4.96
C THR A 143 -9.35 5.12 -4.73
N VAL A 144 -10.14 5.22 -5.80
CA VAL A 144 -11.58 4.91 -5.77
C VAL A 144 -11.92 3.86 -6.81
N GLU A 145 -13.06 3.22 -6.63
CA GLU A 145 -13.56 2.22 -7.56
C GLU A 145 -13.90 2.78 -8.96
N PRO A 146 -13.79 1.95 -10.02
CA PRO A 146 -14.28 2.30 -11.34
C PRO A 146 -15.76 2.68 -11.29
N GLY A 147 -16.09 3.90 -11.70
CA GLY A 147 -17.47 4.40 -11.69
C GLY A 147 -17.87 5.20 -10.45
N TYR A 148 -17.09 5.20 -9.36
CA TYR A 148 -17.43 5.99 -8.16
C TYR A 148 -17.54 7.50 -8.49
N ILE A 149 -16.59 8.01 -9.29
CA ILE A 149 -16.57 9.42 -9.69
C ILE A 149 -17.86 9.77 -10.44
N GLU A 150 -18.20 8.99 -11.46
CA GLU A 150 -19.32 9.27 -12.35
C GLU A 150 -20.68 9.06 -11.68
N ASN A 151 -20.80 8.00 -10.89
CA ASN A 151 -22.08 7.55 -10.37
C ASN A 151 -22.48 8.28 -9.08
N GLN A 152 -21.49 8.72 -8.27
CA GLN A 152 -21.69 9.26 -6.92
C GLN A 152 -21.05 10.64 -6.75
N LEU A 153 -19.72 10.75 -6.93
CA LEU A 153 -18.98 11.98 -6.62
C LEU A 153 -19.48 13.19 -7.42
N LEU A 154 -19.70 13.00 -8.73
CA LEU A 154 -20.27 14.03 -9.61
C LEU A 154 -21.59 14.56 -9.04
N LYS A 155 -22.51 13.67 -8.69
CA LYS A 155 -23.83 14.05 -8.16
C LYS A 155 -23.72 14.80 -6.83
N MET A 156 -22.80 14.40 -5.96
CA MET A 156 -22.59 15.08 -4.68
C MET A 156 -22.05 16.50 -4.87
N ILE A 157 -21.15 16.72 -5.83
CA ILE A 157 -20.58 18.04 -6.09
C ILE A 157 -21.55 18.92 -6.90
N GLU A 158 -22.26 18.39 -7.89
CA GLU A 158 -23.26 19.16 -8.65
C GLU A 158 -24.46 19.52 -7.75
N GLY A 159 -24.93 18.56 -6.95
CA GLY A 159 -26.14 18.68 -6.13
C GLY A 159 -27.38 19.01 -6.98
N ASP A 160 -28.40 19.57 -6.34
CA ASP A 160 -29.63 20.01 -7.03
C ASP A 160 -29.48 21.38 -7.72
N GLY A 161 -28.36 22.08 -7.45
CA GLY A 161 -28.09 23.41 -7.98
C GLY A 161 -27.59 23.38 -9.42
N LYS A 162 -27.96 24.38 -10.22
CA LYS A 162 -27.45 24.55 -11.60
C LYS A 162 -26.11 25.29 -11.69
N ARG A 163 -25.44 25.50 -10.55
CA ARG A 163 -24.24 26.35 -10.43
C ARG A 163 -23.01 25.68 -11.06
N ILE A 164 -22.85 24.39 -10.82
CA ILE A 164 -21.75 23.57 -11.33
C ILE A 164 -22.33 22.40 -12.11
N LYS A 165 -21.83 22.21 -13.32
CA LYS A 165 -22.13 21.08 -14.19
C LYS A 165 -20.84 20.62 -14.86
N PHE A 166 -20.38 19.42 -14.51
CA PHE A 166 -19.15 18.87 -15.08
C PHE A 166 -19.33 18.55 -16.57
N GLY A 167 -18.30 18.84 -17.36
CA GLY A 167 -18.35 18.77 -18.82
C GLY A 167 -19.05 19.98 -19.49
N ASN A 168 -19.53 20.94 -18.70
CA ASN A 168 -20.05 22.22 -19.21
C ASN A 168 -19.26 23.40 -18.64
N ASN A 169 -19.44 23.69 -17.34
CA ASN A 169 -18.79 24.83 -16.68
C ASN A 169 -17.89 24.40 -15.52
N ALA A 170 -17.44 23.15 -15.47
CA ALA A 170 -16.38 22.64 -14.60
C ALA A 170 -15.79 21.36 -15.21
N GLY A 171 -14.54 21.04 -14.88
CA GLY A 171 -13.86 19.82 -15.32
C GLY A 171 -13.63 18.83 -14.18
N ILE A 172 -13.63 17.53 -14.47
CA ILE A 172 -13.17 16.50 -13.52
C ILE A 172 -12.29 15.48 -14.21
N ALA A 173 -11.24 15.06 -13.52
CA ALA A 173 -10.33 14.01 -13.95
C ALA A 173 -9.95 13.08 -12.81
N ALA A 174 -9.47 11.89 -13.16
CA ALA A 174 -8.85 10.92 -12.28
C ALA A 174 -7.38 10.74 -12.69
N CYS A 175 -6.50 10.90 -11.70
CA CYS A 175 -5.05 10.70 -11.82
C CYS A 175 -4.57 9.81 -10.68
N PRO A 176 -5.02 8.55 -10.60
CA PRO A 176 -4.74 7.69 -9.45
C PRO A 176 -3.23 7.54 -9.25
N GLU A 177 -2.77 7.78 -8.02
CA GLU A 177 -1.34 7.72 -7.70
C GLU A 177 -0.80 6.29 -7.76
N THR A 178 0.42 6.11 -8.28
CA THR A 178 1.12 4.82 -8.39
C THR A 178 2.44 4.77 -7.62
N ALA A 179 2.85 5.85 -6.98
CA ALA A 179 4.07 5.93 -6.19
C ALA A 179 4.07 5.05 -4.95
N ASN A 180 5.25 4.56 -4.61
CA ASN A 180 5.52 3.73 -3.44
C ASN A 180 6.06 4.58 -2.27
N PRO A 181 5.47 4.45 -1.07
CA PRO A 181 6.05 5.03 0.14
C PRO A 181 7.51 4.58 0.35
N GLY A 182 8.37 5.54 0.65
CA GLY A 182 9.81 5.41 0.85
C GLY A 182 10.63 5.86 -0.36
N VAL A 183 10.00 5.98 -1.54
CA VAL A 183 10.63 6.40 -2.79
C VAL A 183 9.71 7.28 -3.65
N ILE A 184 8.78 8.01 -3.03
CA ILE A 184 7.70 8.74 -3.74
C ILE A 184 8.28 9.72 -4.76
N LEU A 185 9.31 10.46 -4.36
CA LEU A 185 9.98 11.46 -5.19
C LEU A 185 10.70 10.87 -6.40
N GLN A 186 11.13 9.60 -6.30
CA GLN A 186 11.74 8.89 -7.42
C GLN A 186 10.66 8.41 -8.38
N ASP A 187 9.56 7.87 -7.86
CA ASP A 187 8.44 7.38 -8.67
C ASP A 187 7.78 8.52 -9.44
N PHE A 188 7.64 9.71 -8.84
CA PHE A 188 7.13 10.92 -9.52
C PHE A 188 7.98 11.36 -10.72
N ARG A 189 9.21 10.84 -10.86
CA ARG A 189 10.13 11.14 -11.96
C ARG A 189 10.35 9.96 -12.90
N LYS A 190 9.73 8.80 -12.66
CA LYS A 190 9.97 7.56 -13.41
C LYS A 190 8.70 6.88 -13.90
N VAL A 191 7.63 6.94 -13.11
CA VAL A 191 6.40 6.19 -13.39
C VAL A 191 5.45 7.06 -14.21
N PRO A 192 4.93 6.57 -15.34
CA PRO A 192 3.92 7.30 -16.11
C PRO A 192 2.71 7.68 -15.27
N ARG A 193 2.15 8.86 -15.53
CA ARG A 193 0.92 9.35 -14.89
C ARG A 193 -0.28 9.02 -15.76
N LEU A 194 -1.29 8.38 -15.17
CA LEU A 194 -2.56 8.13 -15.83
C LEU A 194 -3.44 9.38 -15.75
N VAL A 195 -4.08 9.75 -16.86
CA VAL A 195 -5.06 10.84 -16.89
C VAL A 195 -6.31 10.36 -17.60
N GLY A 196 -7.39 10.13 -16.86
CA GLY A 196 -8.72 9.92 -17.43
C GLY A 196 -9.63 11.07 -17.01
N ALA A 197 -10.44 11.63 -17.92
CA ALA A 197 -11.34 12.74 -17.58
C ALA A 197 -12.77 12.53 -18.08
N GLN A 198 -13.71 13.31 -17.54
CA GLN A 198 -15.11 13.26 -17.96
C GLN A 198 -15.30 13.71 -19.42
N ASP A 199 -14.44 14.59 -19.90
CA ASP A 199 -14.48 15.16 -21.25
C ASP A 199 -13.06 15.41 -21.80
N ALA A 200 -12.96 15.48 -23.13
CA ALA A 200 -11.68 15.61 -23.84
C ALA A 200 -10.91 16.89 -23.51
N ARG A 201 -11.63 17.98 -23.17
CA ARG A 201 -11.01 19.26 -22.85
C ARG A 201 -10.37 19.22 -21.47
N SER A 202 -11.08 18.68 -20.48
CA SER A 202 -10.55 18.42 -19.14
C SER A 202 -9.33 17.49 -19.20
N ALA A 203 -9.41 16.40 -19.99
CA ALA A 203 -8.26 15.51 -20.20
C ALA A 203 -7.04 16.29 -20.69
N LYS A 204 -7.21 17.12 -21.74
CA LYS A 204 -6.08 17.86 -22.31
C LYS A 204 -5.46 18.87 -21.36
N ILE A 205 -6.28 19.61 -20.61
CA ILE A 205 -5.80 20.59 -19.63
C ILE A 205 -5.00 19.89 -18.52
N VAL A 206 -5.54 18.82 -17.96
CA VAL A 206 -4.89 18.06 -16.89
C VAL A 206 -3.60 17.42 -17.39
N SER A 207 -3.59 16.86 -18.60
CA SER A 207 -2.37 16.30 -19.19
C SER A 207 -1.27 17.34 -19.41
N LEU A 208 -1.61 18.53 -19.93
CA LEU A 208 -0.62 19.61 -20.10
C LEU A 208 -0.06 20.07 -18.75
N LEU A 209 -0.94 20.22 -17.77
CA LEU A 209 -0.56 20.61 -16.42
C LEU A 209 0.36 19.57 -15.77
N TYR A 210 -0.04 18.29 -15.79
CA TYR A 210 0.74 17.20 -15.20
C TYR A 210 2.06 16.99 -15.94
N LYS A 211 2.11 17.15 -17.27
CA LYS A 211 3.35 17.10 -18.05
C LYS A 211 4.33 18.21 -17.68
N HIS A 212 3.82 19.40 -17.34
CA HIS A 212 4.65 20.51 -16.89
C HIS A 212 5.22 20.25 -15.49
N VAL A 213 4.45 19.61 -14.61
CA VAL A 213 4.81 19.39 -13.20
C VAL A 213 5.68 18.13 -12.99
N PHE A 214 5.37 17.06 -13.71
CA PHE A 214 6.02 15.75 -13.56
C PHE A 214 6.81 15.40 -14.82
N PRO A 215 8.11 15.10 -14.71
CA PRO A 215 8.97 14.81 -15.86
C PRO A 215 8.82 13.35 -16.32
N VAL A 216 7.58 12.93 -16.59
CA VAL A 216 7.22 11.56 -16.95
C VAL A 216 6.24 11.55 -18.11
N GLU A 217 6.07 10.38 -18.72
CA GLU A 217 5.00 10.17 -19.70
C GLU A 217 3.63 10.39 -19.05
N ILE A 218 2.75 11.09 -19.77
CA ILE A 218 1.33 11.20 -19.44
C ILE A 218 0.56 10.26 -20.35
N LEU A 219 -0.07 9.25 -19.77
CA LEU A 219 -0.93 8.32 -20.49
C LEU A 219 -2.38 8.76 -20.37
N GLU A 220 -2.89 9.38 -21.44
CA GLU A 220 -4.29 9.74 -21.56
C GLU A 220 -5.16 8.51 -21.76
N LEU A 221 -6.18 8.37 -20.92
CA LEU A 221 -7.16 7.30 -20.93
C LEU A 221 -8.55 7.86 -21.29
N SER A 222 -9.42 6.98 -21.77
CA SER A 222 -10.70 7.40 -22.36
C SER A 222 -11.66 8.06 -21.36
N ASN A 223 -11.57 7.77 -20.06
CA ASN A 223 -12.40 8.36 -19.00
C ASN A 223 -11.85 8.04 -17.60
N CYS A 224 -12.46 8.64 -16.56
CA CYS A 224 -12.08 8.42 -15.17
C CYS A 224 -12.25 6.94 -14.73
N LYS A 225 -13.33 6.24 -15.14
CA LYS A 225 -13.50 4.80 -14.84
C LYS A 225 -12.32 3.97 -15.33
N THR A 226 -11.85 4.22 -16.56
CA THR A 226 -10.71 3.50 -17.14
C THR A 226 -9.44 3.77 -16.35
N ALA A 227 -9.17 5.01 -15.93
CA ALA A 227 -8.01 5.34 -15.10
C ALA A 227 -8.02 4.61 -13.75
N ASN A 228 -9.15 4.66 -13.05
CA ASN A 228 -9.30 3.97 -11.76
C ASN A 228 -9.23 2.44 -11.92
N ALA A 229 -9.83 1.89 -12.99
CA ALA A 229 -9.74 0.48 -13.30
C ALA A 229 -8.30 0.03 -13.54
N SER A 230 -7.51 0.78 -14.33
CA SER A 230 -6.10 0.47 -14.56
C SER A 230 -5.29 0.39 -13.26
N LYS A 231 -5.53 1.33 -12.32
CA LYS A 231 -4.87 1.31 -11.01
C LYS A 231 -5.24 0.07 -10.19
N LEU A 232 -6.54 -0.25 -10.08
CA LEU A 232 -6.97 -1.41 -9.31
C LEU A 232 -6.48 -2.71 -9.96
N THR A 233 -6.65 -2.85 -11.28
CA THR A 233 -6.23 -4.03 -12.04
C THR A 233 -4.76 -4.37 -11.82
N ALA A 234 -3.85 -3.41 -11.82
CA ALA A 234 -2.43 -3.67 -11.60
C ALA A 234 -2.13 -4.31 -10.22
N ASN A 235 -2.80 -3.84 -9.16
CA ASN A 235 -2.64 -4.39 -7.81
C ASN A 235 -3.36 -5.74 -7.67
N VAL A 236 -4.58 -5.85 -8.20
CA VAL A 236 -5.37 -7.09 -8.14
C VAL A 236 -4.72 -8.21 -8.94
N PHE A 237 -4.09 -7.90 -10.08
CA PHE A 237 -3.31 -8.87 -10.84
C PHE A 237 -2.18 -9.48 -9.99
N ARG A 238 -1.42 -8.64 -9.27
CA ARG A 238 -0.35 -9.10 -8.36
C ARG A 238 -0.91 -9.97 -7.24
N ASP A 239 -2.00 -9.55 -6.61
CA ASP A 239 -2.66 -10.29 -5.52
C ASP A 239 -3.18 -11.66 -5.98
N ILE A 240 -3.78 -11.74 -7.18
CA ILE A 240 -4.20 -13.02 -7.81
C ILE A 240 -3.01 -13.94 -8.02
N ASN A 241 -1.91 -13.44 -8.61
CA ASN A 241 -0.74 -14.27 -8.88
C ASN A 241 -0.08 -14.78 -7.59
N ILE A 242 -0.04 -13.96 -6.53
CA ILE A 242 0.43 -14.43 -5.21
C ILE A 242 -0.51 -15.52 -4.67
N GLY A 243 -1.84 -15.32 -4.77
CA GLY A 243 -2.82 -16.32 -4.35
C GLY A 243 -2.67 -17.64 -5.09
N PHE A 244 -2.48 -17.59 -6.41
CA PHE A 244 -2.23 -18.76 -7.23
C PHE A 244 -0.94 -19.49 -6.84
N VAL A 245 0.17 -18.77 -6.65
CA VAL A 245 1.45 -19.38 -6.25
C VAL A 245 1.39 -19.94 -4.83
N ASN A 246 0.64 -19.31 -3.93
CA ASN A 246 0.35 -19.84 -2.59
C ASN A 246 -0.42 -21.16 -2.66
N GLU A 247 -1.45 -21.25 -3.51
CA GLU A 247 -2.21 -22.49 -3.71
C GLU A 247 -1.33 -23.61 -4.29
N LEU A 248 -0.46 -23.29 -5.25
CA LEU A 248 0.53 -24.24 -5.77
C LEU A 248 1.53 -24.69 -4.71
N ALA A 249 1.95 -23.80 -3.82
CA ALA A 249 2.86 -24.16 -2.73
C ALA A 249 2.23 -25.23 -1.81
N ILE A 250 0.96 -25.06 -1.43
CA ILE A 250 0.21 -26.05 -0.63
C ILE A 250 0.08 -27.38 -1.38
N LEU A 251 -0.21 -27.35 -2.69
CA LEU A 251 -0.27 -28.55 -3.52
C LEU A 251 1.08 -29.28 -3.56
N PHE A 252 2.16 -28.55 -3.82
CA PHE A 252 3.50 -29.10 -3.99
C PHE A 252 4.10 -29.62 -2.70
N GLU A 253 3.74 -29.07 -1.53
CA GLU A 253 4.05 -29.69 -0.24
C GLU A 253 3.53 -31.13 -0.16
N LYS A 254 2.25 -31.35 -0.52
CA LYS A 254 1.61 -32.67 -0.51
C LYS A 254 2.22 -33.64 -1.53
N LEU A 255 2.72 -33.11 -2.64
CA LEU A 255 3.38 -33.91 -3.69
C LEU A 255 4.88 -34.11 -3.48
N GLY A 256 5.49 -33.49 -2.47
CA GLY A 256 6.93 -33.58 -2.24
C GLY A 256 7.78 -32.74 -3.20
N ILE A 257 7.19 -31.72 -3.85
CA ILE A 257 7.85 -30.86 -4.85
C ILE A 257 8.28 -29.54 -4.19
N ASP A 258 9.48 -29.02 -4.52
CA ASP A 258 9.93 -27.68 -4.09
C ASP A 258 9.44 -26.61 -5.09
N ILE A 259 8.53 -25.74 -4.65
CA ILE A 259 7.99 -24.63 -5.44
C ILE A 259 9.08 -23.67 -5.92
N ILE A 260 10.17 -23.50 -5.17
CA ILE A 260 11.25 -22.58 -5.55
C ILE A 260 11.99 -23.12 -6.77
N GLU A 261 12.17 -24.45 -6.86
CA GLU A 261 12.73 -25.10 -8.04
C GLU A 261 11.80 -24.93 -9.26
N VAL A 262 10.49 -25.14 -9.07
CA VAL A 262 9.48 -24.96 -10.12
C VAL A 262 9.47 -23.53 -10.64
N LEU A 263 9.41 -22.53 -9.74
CA LEU A 263 9.43 -21.12 -10.11
C LEU A 263 10.74 -20.74 -10.81
N GLY A 264 11.88 -21.24 -10.35
CA GLY A 264 13.18 -21.02 -10.99
C GLY A 264 13.27 -21.57 -12.42
N ALA A 265 12.60 -22.69 -12.69
CA ALA A 265 12.46 -23.23 -14.05
C ALA A 265 11.47 -22.41 -14.90
N CYS A 266 10.32 -22.04 -14.35
CA CYS A 266 9.31 -21.24 -15.03
C CYS A 266 9.80 -19.83 -15.41
N ASP A 267 10.61 -19.20 -14.56
CA ASP A 267 11.23 -17.89 -14.78
C ASP A 267 12.10 -17.83 -16.05
N LYS A 268 12.59 -18.98 -16.55
CA LYS A 268 13.34 -19.05 -17.82
C LYS A 268 12.45 -18.94 -19.05
N LYS A 269 11.13 -19.03 -18.88
CA LYS A 269 10.16 -18.87 -19.97
C LYS A 269 9.86 -17.38 -20.18
N TYR A 270 9.98 -16.91 -21.41
CA TYR A 270 9.90 -15.49 -21.78
C TYR A 270 8.62 -14.73 -21.36
N ASN A 271 7.55 -15.42 -20.99
CA ASN A 271 6.26 -14.83 -20.63
C ASN A 271 5.76 -15.23 -19.24
N PHE A 272 6.66 -15.60 -18.33
CA PHE A 272 6.31 -15.93 -16.95
C PHE A 272 6.74 -14.79 -16.02
N GLU A 273 5.77 -14.16 -15.33
CA GLU A 273 6.06 -13.16 -14.31
C GLU A 273 6.10 -13.83 -12.94
N THR A 274 7.32 -14.00 -12.41
CA THR A 274 7.55 -14.75 -11.18
C THR A 274 6.99 -14.02 -9.96
N HIS A 275 6.04 -14.67 -9.29
CA HIS A 275 5.56 -14.31 -7.97
C HIS A 275 5.97 -15.42 -7.00
N TYR A 276 6.11 -15.08 -5.72
CA TYR A 276 6.61 -16.01 -4.69
C TYR A 276 5.52 -16.28 -3.65
N PRO A 277 5.43 -17.52 -3.13
CA PRO A 277 4.52 -17.81 -2.05
C PRO A 277 5.03 -17.19 -0.76
N GLY A 278 4.16 -17.06 0.24
CA GLY A 278 4.58 -16.59 1.54
C GLY A 278 3.50 -16.74 2.60
N ALA A 279 3.83 -16.31 3.81
CA ALA A 279 2.96 -16.38 4.98
C ALA A 279 1.61 -15.65 4.86
N GLY A 280 1.37 -14.92 3.77
CA GLY A 280 0.15 -14.18 3.49
C GLY A 280 0.45 -12.90 2.70
N VAL A 281 -0.61 -12.12 2.44
CA VAL A 281 -0.54 -10.83 1.77
C VAL A 281 -1.13 -9.75 2.67
N GLY A 282 -0.31 -8.77 3.03
CA GLY A 282 -0.73 -7.60 3.79
C GLY A 282 -0.52 -6.28 3.06
N GLY A 283 -0.54 -5.19 3.84
CA GLY A 283 -0.39 -3.82 3.37
C GLY A 283 -1.69 -3.20 2.91
N PRO A 284 -1.74 -1.87 2.76
CA PRO A 284 -2.97 -1.13 2.49
C PRO A 284 -3.42 -1.16 1.02
N CYS A 285 -2.66 -1.80 0.12
CA CYS A 285 -2.96 -1.77 -1.32
C CYS A 285 -3.52 -3.09 -1.86
N LEU A 286 -2.81 -4.21 -1.70
CA LEU A 286 -3.21 -5.47 -2.36
C LEU A 286 -4.54 -6.01 -1.81
N PRO A 287 -4.71 -6.20 -0.49
CA PRO A 287 -6.00 -6.63 0.07
C PRO A 287 -7.13 -5.64 -0.24
N VAL A 288 -6.89 -4.35 0.02
CA VAL A 288 -7.90 -3.29 -0.10
C VAL A 288 -8.39 -3.15 -1.54
N ASN A 289 -7.49 -3.11 -2.53
CA ASN A 289 -7.87 -2.93 -3.93
C ASN A 289 -8.63 -4.15 -4.49
N SER A 290 -8.32 -5.37 -4.02
CA SER A 290 -9.09 -6.56 -4.37
C SER A 290 -10.52 -6.50 -3.84
N TYR A 291 -10.72 -6.02 -2.60
CA TYR A 291 -12.06 -5.81 -2.06
C TYR A 291 -12.80 -4.64 -2.72
N GLN A 292 -12.12 -3.57 -3.10
CA GLN A 292 -12.70 -2.52 -3.95
C GLN A 292 -13.24 -3.12 -5.26
N MET A 293 -12.44 -3.94 -5.96
CA MET A 293 -12.90 -4.57 -7.21
C MET A 293 -14.08 -5.53 -7.00
N LEU A 294 -14.07 -6.30 -5.90
CA LEU A 294 -15.18 -7.19 -5.51
C LEU A 294 -16.47 -6.41 -5.21
N HIS A 295 -16.35 -5.31 -4.47
CA HIS A 295 -17.47 -4.43 -4.16
C HIS A 295 -18.07 -3.81 -5.44
N SER A 296 -17.23 -3.32 -6.35
CA SER A 296 -17.67 -2.74 -7.63
C SER A 296 -18.56 -3.67 -8.45
N LEU A 297 -18.26 -4.98 -8.50
CA LEU A 297 -19.11 -5.93 -9.22
C LEU A 297 -20.34 -6.36 -8.41
N SER A 298 -20.24 -6.42 -7.07
CA SER A 298 -21.38 -6.72 -6.21
C SER A 298 -22.50 -5.69 -6.41
N GLU A 299 -22.15 -4.40 -6.53
CA GLU A 299 -23.10 -3.31 -6.83
C GLU A 299 -23.75 -3.46 -8.21
N ALA A 300 -23.11 -4.19 -9.12
CA ALA A 300 -23.65 -4.53 -10.44
C ALA A 300 -24.36 -5.91 -10.47
N ASN A 301 -24.69 -6.48 -9.31
CA ASN A 301 -25.32 -7.80 -9.15
C ASN A 301 -24.50 -8.96 -9.77
N GLY A 302 -23.16 -8.85 -9.78
CA GLY A 302 -22.26 -9.89 -10.28
C GLY A 302 -21.29 -10.41 -9.22
N PHE A 303 -20.40 -11.33 -9.62
CA PHE A 303 -19.43 -11.96 -8.71
C PHE A 303 -18.09 -12.30 -9.38
N LEU A 304 -16.97 -11.82 -8.82
CA LEU A 304 -15.61 -12.09 -9.31
C LEU A 304 -15.03 -13.33 -8.61
N LYS A 305 -15.17 -14.50 -9.23
CA LYS A 305 -14.72 -15.78 -8.65
C LYS A 305 -13.21 -15.83 -8.41
N ILE A 306 -12.41 -15.39 -9.39
CA ILE A 306 -10.94 -15.51 -9.36
C ILE A 306 -10.35 -14.62 -8.26
N ILE A 307 -10.78 -13.36 -8.18
CA ILE A 307 -10.28 -12.41 -7.18
C ILE A 307 -10.64 -12.89 -5.77
N ARG A 308 -11.87 -13.38 -5.59
CA ARG A 308 -12.30 -13.91 -4.29
C ARG A 308 -11.47 -15.13 -3.88
N ALA A 309 -11.32 -16.12 -4.76
CA ALA A 309 -10.54 -17.31 -4.46
C ALA A 309 -9.09 -16.96 -4.10
N ALA A 310 -8.47 -16.02 -4.83
CA ALA A 310 -7.12 -15.55 -4.50
C ALA A 310 -7.05 -14.88 -3.12
N ARG A 311 -8.04 -14.05 -2.75
CA ARG A 311 -8.10 -13.43 -1.43
C ARG A 311 -8.27 -14.45 -0.32
N GLU A 312 -9.20 -15.39 -0.48
CA GLU A 312 -9.43 -16.47 0.47
C GLU A 312 -8.16 -17.29 0.68
N THR A 313 -7.44 -17.65 -0.39
CA THR A 313 -6.14 -18.32 -0.29
C THR A 313 -5.12 -17.45 0.45
N ASN A 314 -4.95 -16.20 0.06
CA ASN A 314 -3.97 -15.29 0.67
C ASN A 314 -4.22 -15.05 2.17
N GLU A 315 -5.48 -14.98 2.58
CA GLU A 315 -5.90 -14.83 3.99
C GLU A 315 -5.83 -16.12 4.78
N HIS A 316 -5.83 -17.26 4.11
CA HIS A 316 -5.63 -18.56 4.74
C HIS A 316 -4.16 -18.88 5.01
N MET A 317 -3.22 -18.32 4.25
CA MET A 317 -1.78 -18.61 4.42
C MET A 317 -1.22 -18.43 5.84
N PRO A 318 -1.61 -17.43 6.65
CA PRO A 318 -1.21 -17.34 8.04
C PRO A 318 -1.58 -18.58 8.87
N TYR A 319 -2.75 -19.18 8.60
CA TYR A 319 -3.21 -20.41 9.26
C TYR A 319 -2.39 -21.62 8.79
N HIS A 320 -2.13 -21.72 7.48
CA HIS A 320 -1.24 -22.75 6.93
C HIS A 320 0.16 -22.73 7.55
N VAL A 321 0.73 -21.54 7.79
CA VAL A 321 2.00 -21.40 8.53
C VAL A 321 1.92 -21.98 9.95
N VAL A 322 0.79 -21.80 10.64
CA VAL A 322 0.60 -22.40 11.97
C VAL A 322 0.37 -23.91 11.87
N ASP A 323 -0.26 -24.41 10.81
CA ASP A 323 -0.39 -25.86 10.58
C ASP A 323 0.99 -26.51 10.38
N LEU A 324 1.87 -25.89 9.58
CA LEU A 324 3.27 -26.30 9.46
C LEU A 324 4.02 -26.28 10.81
N LEU A 325 3.77 -25.27 11.65
CA LEU A 325 4.32 -25.23 13.01
C LEU A 325 3.84 -26.43 13.83
N ILE A 326 2.53 -26.74 13.80
CA ILE A 326 1.93 -27.86 14.54
C ILE A 326 2.55 -29.18 14.08
N GLU A 327 2.69 -29.39 12.78
CA GLU A 327 3.33 -30.58 12.22
C GLU A 327 4.78 -30.73 12.68
N GLY A 328 5.56 -29.64 12.64
CA GLY A 328 6.94 -29.64 13.09
C GLY A 328 7.07 -29.92 14.60
N LEU A 329 6.22 -29.30 15.42
CA LEU A 329 6.17 -29.56 16.86
C LEU A 329 5.76 -31.00 17.18
N ASN A 330 4.80 -31.56 16.45
CA ASN A 330 4.39 -32.95 16.59
C ASN A 330 5.53 -33.92 16.25
N GLU A 331 6.31 -33.65 15.20
CA GLU A 331 7.53 -34.41 14.88
C GLU A 331 8.57 -34.32 16.01
N ALA A 332 8.66 -33.17 16.68
CA ALA A 332 9.49 -32.97 17.86
C ALA A 332 8.91 -33.62 19.15
N GLY A 333 7.73 -34.23 19.08
CA GLY A 333 7.03 -34.79 20.25
C GLY A 333 6.49 -33.73 21.22
N LYS A 334 6.21 -32.51 20.74
CA LYS A 334 5.72 -31.39 21.54
C LYS A 334 4.36 -30.89 21.07
N PRO A 335 3.40 -30.62 21.98
CA PRO A 335 2.17 -29.93 21.62
C PRO A 335 2.42 -28.42 21.46
N ILE A 336 1.61 -27.74 20.65
CA ILE A 336 1.65 -26.27 20.56
C ILE A 336 1.29 -25.59 21.91
N LYS A 337 0.39 -26.20 22.68
CA LYS A 337 0.02 -25.70 24.00
C LYS A 337 1.26 -25.63 24.91
N ASN A 338 1.49 -24.46 25.51
CA ASN A 338 2.65 -24.11 26.34
C ASN A 338 4.01 -24.01 25.61
N SER A 339 4.11 -24.41 24.35
CA SER A 339 5.32 -24.21 23.54
C SER A 339 5.59 -22.72 23.36
N LEU A 340 6.86 -22.33 23.45
CA LEU A 340 7.33 -20.97 23.20
C LEU A 340 7.79 -20.84 21.76
N VAL A 341 7.13 -19.98 20.98
CA VAL A 341 7.40 -19.79 19.55
C VAL A 341 7.94 -18.38 19.32
N ALA A 342 9.12 -18.26 18.71
CA ALA A 342 9.58 -16.96 18.22
C ALA A 342 8.89 -16.65 16.88
N VAL A 343 8.27 -15.47 16.76
CA VAL A 343 7.75 -14.94 15.49
C VAL A 343 8.65 -13.80 15.04
N LEU A 344 9.36 -14.03 13.93
CA LEU A 344 10.29 -13.07 13.34
C LEU A 344 9.60 -12.34 12.18
N GLY A 345 9.34 -11.05 12.38
CA GLY A 345 8.63 -10.19 11.43
C GLY A 345 7.21 -9.87 11.85
N LEU A 346 6.90 -8.58 11.93
CA LEU A 346 5.58 -7.99 12.14
C LEU A 346 5.15 -7.12 10.97
N SER A 347 6.12 -6.60 10.22
CA SER A 347 5.89 -5.72 9.09
C SER A 347 5.23 -6.48 7.94
N TYR A 348 4.28 -5.88 7.23
CA TYR A 348 3.59 -6.54 6.11
C TYR A 348 4.52 -6.81 4.91
N LYS A 349 5.61 -6.03 4.80
CA LYS A 349 6.66 -6.12 3.79
C LYS A 349 8.03 -6.01 4.48
N PRO A 350 9.09 -6.61 3.91
CA PRO A 350 10.45 -6.38 4.38
C PRO A 350 10.83 -4.90 4.45
N ASP A 351 11.60 -4.60 5.49
CA ASP A 351 12.36 -3.36 5.66
C ASP A 351 11.53 -2.05 5.77
N VAL A 352 10.31 -2.14 6.30
CA VAL A 352 9.44 -0.99 6.57
C VAL A 352 8.83 -1.09 7.97
N ALA A 353 8.53 0.02 8.62
CA ALA A 353 7.84 0.05 9.92
C ALA A 353 6.31 0.14 9.75
N ASP A 354 5.69 -0.84 9.10
CA ASP A 354 4.24 -0.85 8.83
C ASP A 354 3.63 -2.25 8.99
N MET A 355 2.61 -2.36 9.85
CA MET A 355 1.94 -3.63 10.20
C MET A 355 0.51 -3.74 9.64
N GLN A 356 0.06 -2.80 8.80
CA GLN A 356 -1.29 -2.83 8.25
C GLN A 356 -1.57 -4.16 7.53
N PHE A 357 -2.60 -4.88 7.98
CA PHE A 357 -3.00 -6.19 7.46
C PHE A 357 -1.85 -7.23 7.44
N ALA A 358 -0.86 -7.11 8.34
CA ALA A 358 0.33 -7.96 8.28
C ALA A 358 0.00 -9.43 8.66
N PRO A 359 0.51 -10.42 7.91
CA PRO A 359 0.33 -11.84 8.22
C PRO A 359 0.78 -12.25 9.62
N GLY A 360 1.82 -11.58 10.15
CA GLY A 360 2.39 -11.86 11.47
C GLY A 360 1.38 -11.73 12.60
N GLU A 361 0.45 -10.77 12.53
CA GLU A 361 -0.61 -10.60 13.51
C GLU A 361 -1.52 -11.83 13.59
N HIS A 362 -1.98 -12.33 12.44
CA HIS A 362 -2.84 -13.51 12.38
C HIS A 362 -2.13 -14.76 12.91
N ILE A 363 -0.84 -14.95 12.58
CA ILE A 363 -0.01 -16.04 13.10
C ILE A 363 0.09 -15.96 14.64
N ILE A 364 0.42 -14.79 15.19
CA ILE A 364 0.55 -14.56 16.63
C ILE A 364 -0.76 -14.86 17.36
N ASN A 365 -1.87 -14.33 16.85
CA ASN A 365 -3.18 -14.52 17.44
C ASN A 365 -3.59 -15.99 17.42
N ARG A 366 -3.33 -16.69 16.31
CA ARG A 366 -3.65 -18.11 16.18
C ARG A 366 -2.83 -18.99 17.14
N ILE A 367 -1.52 -18.72 17.30
CA ILE A 367 -0.69 -19.46 18.27
C ILE A 367 -1.22 -19.27 19.70
N LYS A 368 -1.59 -18.04 20.08
CA LYS A 368 -2.16 -17.75 21.40
C LYS A 368 -3.50 -18.44 21.63
N GLN A 369 -4.39 -18.45 20.62
CA GLN A 369 -5.68 -19.17 20.69
C GLN A 369 -5.49 -20.67 20.93
N LEU A 370 -4.42 -21.26 20.40
CA LEU A 370 -4.06 -22.67 20.61
C LEU A 370 -3.32 -22.92 21.93
N GLY A 371 -3.14 -21.89 22.77
CA GLY A 371 -2.49 -21.97 24.07
C GLY A 371 -0.95 -21.95 24.00
N GLY A 372 -0.38 -21.59 22.85
CA GLY A 372 1.05 -21.35 22.70
C GLY A 372 1.47 -20.01 23.29
N ARG A 373 2.74 -19.90 23.66
CA ARG A 373 3.39 -18.64 24.06
C ARG A 373 4.19 -18.13 22.89
N VAL A 374 4.19 -16.82 22.67
CA VAL A 374 5.02 -16.21 21.62
C VAL A 374 6.12 -15.34 22.23
N ARG A 375 7.20 -15.19 21.48
CA ARG A 375 8.21 -14.13 21.62
C ARG A 375 8.34 -13.48 20.25
N ILE A 376 8.41 -12.16 20.18
CA ILE A 376 8.25 -11.45 18.92
C ILE A 376 9.47 -10.59 18.66
N TYR A 377 10.00 -10.62 17.44
CA TYR A 377 11.05 -9.72 17.01
C TYR A 377 10.79 -9.21 15.60
N ASP A 378 10.87 -7.89 15.45
CA ASP A 378 10.94 -7.21 14.16
C ASP A 378 11.95 -6.07 14.31
N PRO A 379 12.92 -5.91 13.38
CA PRO A 379 13.95 -4.88 13.48
C PRO A 379 13.40 -3.43 13.54
N TYR A 380 12.16 -3.21 13.10
CA TYR A 380 11.50 -1.92 13.04
C TYR A 380 10.57 -1.65 14.23
N PHE A 381 10.31 -2.67 15.06
CA PHE A 381 9.40 -2.62 16.19
C PHE A 381 10.06 -3.19 17.45
N LYS A 382 11.17 -2.60 17.89
CA LYS A 382 11.99 -3.09 19.02
C LYS A 382 11.50 -2.54 20.37
N LEU A 383 11.45 -3.41 21.38
CA LEU A 383 11.15 -3.05 22.78
C LEU A 383 9.79 -2.37 23.04
N ILE A 384 8.84 -2.51 22.11
CA ILE A 384 7.49 -1.96 22.23
C ILE A 384 6.49 -3.05 22.63
N THR A 385 5.38 -2.65 23.25
CA THR A 385 4.32 -3.60 23.62
C THR A 385 3.28 -3.70 22.52
N LEU A 386 3.18 -4.87 21.89
CA LEU A 386 2.19 -5.23 20.88
C LEU A 386 1.57 -6.58 21.22
N PHE A 387 0.28 -6.76 20.93
CA PHE A 387 -0.42 -8.02 21.21
C PHE A 387 -0.28 -8.50 22.67
N SER A 388 -0.26 -7.59 23.64
CA SER A 388 -0.02 -7.90 25.06
C SER A 388 1.35 -8.54 25.36
N GLN A 389 2.34 -8.32 24.49
CA GLN A 389 3.72 -8.77 24.69
C GLN A 389 4.70 -7.68 24.32
N ARG A 390 5.82 -7.60 25.04
CA ARG A 390 6.93 -6.73 24.66
C ARG A 390 7.75 -7.43 23.59
N THR A 391 7.99 -6.75 22.47
CA THR A 391 8.89 -7.23 21.43
C THR A 391 10.33 -7.21 21.92
N GLU A 392 11.14 -8.13 21.41
CA GLU A 392 12.52 -8.28 21.79
C GLU A 392 13.40 -7.17 21.21
N ARG A 393 14.57 -6.98 21.84
CA ARG A 393 15.56 -5.99 21.40
C ARG A 393 16.27 -6.41 20.13
N ASP A 394 16.59 -7.69 20.04
CA ASP A 394 17.45 -8.27 19.02
C ASP A 394 17.05 -9.72 18.75
N LEU A 395 17.60 -10.24 17.65
CA LEU A 395 17.35 -11.59 17.18
C LEU A 395 17.84 -12.65 18.18
N ASP A 396 18.97 -12.40 18.86
CA ASP A 396 19.53 -13.28 19.88
C ASP A 396 18.53 -13.57 21.01
N GLY A 397 17.97 -12.51 21.61
CA GLY A 397 16.93 -12.61 22.63
C GLY A 397 15.67 -13.26 22.09
N ALA A 398 15.32 -13.01 20.83
CA ALA A 398 14.13 -13.58 20.19
C ALA A 398 14.15 -15.10 20.05
N VAL A 399 15.31 -15.70 19.78
CA VAL A 399 15.41 -17.15 19.48
C VAL A 399 15.99 -17.97 20.63
N GLU A 400 16.46 -17.35 21.72
CA GLU A 400 17.07 -18.09 22.82
C GLU A 400 16.06 -18.98 23.57
N GLY A 401 16.30 -20.29 23.55
CA GLY A 401 15.53 -21.26 24.33
C GLY A 401 14.07 -21.41 23.93
N VAL A 402 13.71 -21.02 22.70
CA VAL A 402 12.36 -21.23 22.15
C VAL A 402 12.23 -22.64 21.59
N ASP A 403 11.00 -23.16 21.57
CA ASP A 403 10.68 -24.49 21.01
C ASP A 403 10.61 -24.46 19.48
N ALA A 404 10.16 -23.34 18.93
CA ALA A 404 10.05 -23.13 17.48
C ALA A 404 10.32 -21.68 17.06
N VAL A 405 10.70 -21.49 15.81
CA VAL A 405 10.84 -20.18 15.15
C VAL A 405 9.99 -20.13 13.90
N ILE A 406 9.26 -19.04 13.69
CA ILE A 406 8.56 -18.72 12.45
C ILE A 406 9.20 -17.47 11.83
N ILE A 407 9.54 -17.53 10.55
CA ILE A 407 9.91 -16.34 9.76
C ILE A 407 8.68 -15.88 8.99
N ALA A 408 8.04 -14.81 9.46
CA ALA A 408 6.82 -14.25 8.87
C ALA A 408 7.13 -13.15 7.84
N THR A 409 8.23 -12.41 8.01
CA THR A 409 8.65 -11.32 7.11
C THR A 409 10.13 -11.44 6.79
N ALA A 410 10.51 -11.40 5.50
CA ALA A 410 11.89 -11.57 5.06
C ALA A 410 12.72 -10.28 5.13
N HIS A 411 12.92 -9.72 6.32
CA HIS A 411 13.85 -8.59 6.51
C HIS A 411 15.27 -8.96 6.07
N LYS A 412 16.05 -7.98 5.60
CA LYS A 412 17.45 -8.20 5.20
C LYS A 412 18.29 -8.89 6.27
N GLU A 413 18.08 -8.54 7.54
CA GLU A 413 18.76 -9.14 8.69
C GLU A 413 18.55 -10.65 8.77
N PHE A 414 17.39 -11.16 8.38
CA PHE A 414 17.06 -12.58 8.53
C PHE A 414 17.74 -13.47 7.48
N TYR A 415 18.15 -12.93 6.34
CA TYR A 415 18.97 -13.65 5.37
C TYR A 415 20.36 -14.00 5.89
N SER A 416 20.80 -13.37 6.99
CA SER A 416 22.07 -13.69 7.65
C SER A 416 21.91 -14.74 8.76
N ILE A 417 20.73 -15.33 8.93
CA ILE A 417 20.49 -16.38 9.93
C ILE A 417 21.16 -17.67 9.45
N GLU A 418 22.27 -18.01 10.10
CA GLU A 418 22.93 -19.30 9.91
C GLU A 418 22.17 -20.40 10.67
N PRO A 419 21.71 -21.49 10.01
CA PRO A 419 20.92 -22.51 10.69
C PRO A 419 21.63 -23.20 11.86
N GLY A 420 22.95 -23.37 11.78
CA GLY A 420 23.75 -23.91 12.89
C GLY A 420 23.77 -23.00 14.12
N TRP A 421 23.86 -21.68 13.90
CA TRP A 421 23.75 -20.69 14.97
C TRP A 421 22.35 -20.72 15.58
N LEU A 422 21.30 -20.75 14.74
CA LEU A 422 19.91 -20.79 15.19
C LEU A 422 19.65 -22.01 16.09
N ALA A 423 20.04 -23.20 15.63
CA ALA A 423 19.94 -24.44 16.40
C ALA A 423 20.66 -24.33 17.76
N SER A 424 21.87 -23.77 17.76
CA SER A 424 22.66 -23.59 19.00
C SER A 424 21.98 -22.67 20.03
N LYS A 425 21.26 -21.64 19.57
CA LYS A 425 20.56 -20.69 20.44
C LYS A 425 19.27 -21.27 20.99
N MET A 426 18.54 -22.05 20.19
CA MET A 426 17.31 -22.73 20.62
C MET A 426 17.59 -23.83 21.65
N ASN A 427 18.71 -24.57 21.51
CA ASN A 427 19.05 -25.72 22.35
C ASN A 427 19.67 -25.37 23.73
N LYS A 428 20.00 -24.10 24.01
CA LYS A 428 20.76 -23.74 25.23
C LYS A 428 20.03 -24.00 26.56
N LYS A 429 18.71 -24.24 26.56
CA LYS A 429 17.90 -24.35 27.80
C LYS A 429 16.69 -25.30 27.74
N THR A 430 16.44 -26.00 26.63
CA THR A 430 15.21 -26.80 26.45
C THR A 430 15.48 -28.30 26.50
N THR A 431 14.49 -29.05 26.98
CA THR A 431 14.44 -30.53 26.92
C THR A 431 14.08 -31.04 25.51
N SER A 432 14.01 -30.17 24.49
CA SER A 432 13.73 -30.60 23.11
C SER A 432 15.01 -31.10 22.47
N SER A 433 14.99 -32.36 22.03
CA SER A 433 16.10 -32.90 21.25
C SER A 433 16.16 -32.33 19.81
N TYR A 434 15.10 -31.66 19.34
CA TYR A 434 14.97 -31.17 17.96
C TYR A 434 14.17 -29.84 17.89
N PRO A 435 14.84 -28.68 17.71
CA PRO A 435 14.18 -27.39 17.53
C PRO A 435 13.47 -27.29 16.18
N VAL A 436 12.31 -26.62 16.13
CA VAL A 436 11.48 -26.48 14.91
C VAL A 436 11.69 -25.12 14.26
N VAL A 437 11.80 -25.08 12.93
CA VAL A 437 11.79 -23.83 12.17
C VAL A 437 10.77 -23.89 11.05
N VAL A 438 9.92 -22.87 10.96
CA VAL A 438 8.95 -22.67 9.88
C VAL A 438 9.36 -21.44 9.08
N ASP A 439 9.84 -21.66 7.87
CA ASP A 439 10.22 -20.61 6.94
C ASP A 439 9.02 -20.23 6.06
N GLY A 440 8.30 -19.19 6.47
CA GLY A 440 7.16 -18.65 5.75
C GLY A 440 7.52 -17.75 4.57
N ARG A 441 8.82 -17.55 4.27
CA ARG A 441 9.27 -16.56 3.28
C ARG A 441 10.44 -17.02 2.40
N GLY A 442 10.90 -18.26 2.53
CA GLY A 442 11.99 -18.81 1.73
C GLY A 442 13.36 -18.19 2.02
N VAL A 443 13.59 -17.77 3.27
CA VAL A 443 14.84 -17.12 3.72
C VAL A 443 15.94 -18.14 4.02
N LEU A 444 15.58 -19.33 4.50
CA LEU A 444 16.52 -20.33 4.98
C LEU A 444 16.77 -21.42 3.93
N ASP A 445 18.02 -21.91 3.92
CA ASP A 445 18.38 -23.11 3.16
C ASP A 445 17.91 -24.39 3.88
N LYS A 446 17.02 -25.14 3.23
CA LYS A 446 16.44 -26.39 3.75
C LYS A 446 17.51 -27.43 4.12
N ARG A 447 18.57 -27.57 3.32
CA ARG A 447 19.61 -28.60 3.53
C ARG A 447 20.49 -28.25 4.72
N ALA A 448 20.89 -26.99 4.85
CA ALA A 448 21.66 -26.47 5.98
C ALA A 448 20.86 -26.55 7.28
N ALA A 449 19.55 -26.24 7.25
CA ALA A 449 18.67 -26.39 8.40
C ALA A 449 18.58 -27.85 8.88
N LYS A 450 18.31 -28.81 7.98
CA LYS A 450 18.30 -30.24 8.30
C LYS A 450 19.67 -30.70 8.86
N LYS A 451 20.78 -30.27 8.23
CA LYS A 451 22.15 -30.60 8.69
C LYS A 451 22.48 -30.05 10.08
N ALA A 452 21.89 -28.91 10.45
CA ALA A 452 22.02 -28.31 11.77
C ALA A 452 21.15 -28.99 12.86
N GLY A 453 20.34 -30.00 12.49
CA GLY A 453 19.46 -30.71 13.41
C GLY A 453 18.12 -30.00 13.68
N LEU A 454 17.73 -29.05 12.84
CA LEU A 454 16.42 -28.40 12.90
C LEU A 454 15.37 -29.26 12.19
N ILE A 455 14.18 -29.37 12.78
CA ILE A 455 12.99 -29.83 12.07
C ILE A 455 12.51 -28.66 11.21
N PHE A 456 12.81 -28.74 9.91
CA PHE A 456 12.48 -27.69 8.95
C PHE A 456 11.09 -27.91 8.36
N ARG A 457 10.30 -26.84 8.33
CA ARG A 457 9.10 -26.68 7.49
C ARG A 457 9.23 -25.36 6.73
N GLY A 458 8.69 -25.31 5.52
CA GLY A 458 8.68 -24.08 4.74
C GLY A 458 7.62 -24.15 3.67
N ILE A 459 7.03 -22.99 3.35
CA ILE A 459 5.93 -22.91 2.40
C ILE A 459 6.38 -23.40 1.03
N GLY A 460 5.74 -24.45 0.52
CA GLY A 460 6.03 -25.05 -0.77
C GLY A 460 7.37 -25.76 -0.87
N ARG A 461 8.12 -25.97 0.21
CA ARG A 461 9.51 -26.50 0.15
C ARG A 461 9.61 -28.03 0.03
N GLY A 462 8.54 -28.71 -0.37
CA GLY A 462 8.44 -30.17 -0.50
C GLY A 462 8.49 -30.93 0.84
N GLY A 463 7.71 -32.02 0.94
CA GLY A 463 7.62 -32.89 2.11
C GLY A 463 8.93 -33.57 2.56
N ASN A 464 8.82 -34.34 3.63
CA ASN A 464 9.91 -34.91 4.43
C ASN A 464 10.82 -35.96 3.73
N CYS A 465 10.77 -36.09 2.42
CA CYS A 465 11.64 -37.01 1.68
C CYS A 465 13.13 -36.69 1.88
#